data_AF-A0A0C3QLH1-F1
#
_entry.id   AF-A0A0C3QLH1-F1
#
_cell.length_a   1.000
_cell.length_b   1.000
_cell.length_c   1.000
_cell.angle_alpha   90.00
_cell.angle_beta   90.00
_cell.angle_gamma   90.00
#
_symmetry.space_group_name_H-M   'P 1'
#
loop_
_entity.id
_entity.type
_entity.pdbx_description
1 polymer ?
#
loop_
_entity_poly.entity_id
_entity_poly.type
_entity_poly.pdbx_seq_one_letter_code
_entity_poly.pdbx_strand_id
1 'polypeptide(L)'
;MEGYLTTQVRWRTWNSELPLHGIPSADHPLHVRTPPHTPSCPQFAPIWRPSPNIVELGQFFAQDAAAGTAMTDTLAALPPSQKATYTKLQASVRSAYHTWTSLRRLQEFRAFLASTTPGASLTPPARSDPHSPLARKERLERFTRFINAFCQPGTPGTHPFFEGLYGLLRLQSLGENLGGAGSVRIEWEVDDSVFLESGGKEFTTEAIDNLKGVSVRMPAAEKSV
;
A
#
# COMPACT_ATOMS: atom_id res chain seq x y z
N MET A 1 -11.24 -25.79 24.04
CA MET A 1 -11.84 -24.86 23.05
C MET A 1 -10.70 -24.07 22.43
N GLU A 2 -10.16 -24.56 21.31
CA GLU A 2 -9.08 -23.87 20.58
C GLU A 2 -9.73 -22.83 19.65
N GLY A 3 -9.73 -21.57 20.07
CA GLY A 3 -10.10 -20.45 19.22
C GLY A 3 -9.00 -20.21 18.19
N TYR A 4 -9.25 -20.58 16.94
CA TYR A 4 -8.35 -20.30 15.83
C TYR A 4 -8.32 -18.78 15.60
N LEU A 5 -7.19 -18.13 15.91
CA LEU A 5 -6.90 -16.77 15.44
C LEU A 5 -6.66 -16.83 13.94
N THR A 6 -7.76 -16.84 13.22
CA THR A 6 -7.78 -16.88 11.78
C THR A 6 -8.73 -15.74 11.46
N THR A 7 -8.18 -14.57 11.18
CA THR A 7 -8.91 -13.42 10.62
C THR A 7 -8.69 -13.43 9.11
N GLN A 8 -9.71 -13.06 8.32
CA GLN A 8 -9.50 -12.80 6.91
C GLN A 8 -9.37 -11.30 6.75
N VAL A 9 -8.18 -10.86 6.34
CA VAL A 9 -7.96 -9.47 5.94
C VAL A 9 -8.36 -9.38 4.48
N ARG A 10 -9.40 -8.60 4.20
CA ARG A 10 -9.77 -8.24 2.84
C ARG A 10 -9.25 -6.84 2.57
N TRP A 11 -8.55 -6.71 1.45
CA TRP A 11 -7.98 -5.43 1.04
C TRP A 11 -8.95 -4.78 0.07
N ARG A 12 -9.43 -3.58 0.38
CA ARG A 12 -10.19 -2.77 -0.58
C ARG A 12 -9.27 -1.67 -1.11
N THR A 13 -9.21 -1.56 -2.42
CA THR A 13 -8.65 -0.39 -3.09
C THR A 13 -9.73 0.68 -3.16
N TRP A 14 -9.50 1.85 -2.59
CA TRP A 14 -10.40 2.98 -2.85
C TRP A 14 -10.22 3.40 -4.31
N ASN A 15 -11.24 3.14 -5.14
CA ASN A 15 -11.36 3.79 -6.43
C ASN A 15 -11.82 5.22 -6.13
N SER A 16 -10.91 6.19 -6.25
CA SER A 16 -11.31 7.58 -6.42
C SER A 16 -11.97 7.72 -7.79
N GLU A 17 -13.28 7.45 -7.83
CA GLU A 17 -14.15 7.90 -8.91
C GLU A 17 -14.12 9.44 -8.91
N LEU A 18 -13.21 10.00 -9.71
CA LEU A 18 -13.39 11.36 -10.21
C LEU A 18 -14.55 11.32 -11.23
N PRO A 19 -15.58 12.17 -11.10
CA PRO A 19 -16.69 12.18 -12.04
C PRO A 19 -16.21 12.76 -13.37
N LEU A 20 -15.94 11.89 -14.34
CA LEU A 20 -15.86 12.28 -15.75
C LEU A 20 -17.28 12.34 -16.29
N HIS A 21 -17.85 13.54 -16.32
CA HIS A 21 -19.08 13.81 -17.05
C HIS A 21 -18.91 13.48 -18.54
N GLY A 22 -19.81 12.62 -19.04
CA GLY A 22 -20.30 12.62 -20.42
C GLY A 22 -19.47 11.86 -21.44
N ILE A 23 -20.05 10.78 -22.00
CA ILE A 23 -20.20 10.47 -23.45
C ILE A 23 -20.87 9.06 -23.54
N PRO A 24 -21.80 8.83 -24.48
CA PRO A 24 -22.87 7.84 -24.33
C PRO A 24 -22.53 6.43 -24.82
N SER A 25 -23.36 5.50 -24.33
CA SER A 25 -23.44 4.06 -24.63
C SER A 25 -23.49 3.72 -26.13
N ALA A 26 -22.87 2.59 -26.51
CA ALA A 26 -23.21 1.85 -27.71
C ALA A 26 -22.96 0.34 -27.51
N ASP A 27 -23.98 -0.44 -27.89
CA ASP A 27 -24.08 -1.89 -27.82
C ASP A 27 -23.19 -2.66 -28.84
N HIS A 28 -22.78 -3.87 -28.42
CA HIS A 28 -22.58 -5.10 -29.23
C HIS A 28 -21.29 -5.27 -30.09
N PRO A 29 -20.90 -6.52 -30.47
CA PRO A 29 -20.06 -7.41 -29.66
C PRO A 29 -18.81 -7.96 -30.42
N LEU A 30 -18.08 -8.87 -29.75
CA LEU A 30 -17.08 -9.85 -30.25
C LEU A 30 -15.58 -9.51 -30.06
N HIS A 31 -14.85 -10.61 -29.91
CA HIS A 31 -13.42 -10.85 -30.10
C HIS A 31 -12.50 -10.98 -28.87
N VAL A 32 -12.09 -12.25 -28.68
CA VAL A 32 -10.88 -12.79 -28.05
C VAL A 32 -9.77 -11.74 -27.92
N ARG A 33 -9.37 -11.41 -26.69
CA ARG A 33 -8.22 -10.53 -26.41
C ARG A 33 -7.05 -11.34 -25.85
N THR A 34 -5.91 -11.15 -26.51
CA THR A 34 -4.53 -11.44 -26.12
C THR A 34 -4.15 -10.89 -24.72
N PRO A 35 -3.06 -11.40 -24.11
CA PRO A 35 -2.64 -11.02 -22.76
C PRO A 35 -2.35 -9.51 -22.64
N PRO A 36 -2.60 -8.89 -21.46
CA PRO A 36 -2.45 -7.46 -21.29
C PRO A 36 -0.97 -7.06 -21.30
N HIS A 37 -0.70 -6.03 -22.09
CA HIS A 37 0.57 -5.34 -22.17
C HIS A 37 1.02 -4.82 -20.80
N THR A 38 2.33 -4.86 -20.56
CA THR A 38 3.03 -4.04 -19.56
C THR A 38 2.46 -2.62 -19.56
N PRO A 39 2.18 -2.00 -18.39
CA PRO A 39 1.71 -0.63 -18.35
C PRO A 39 2.79 0.27 -18.95
N SER A 40 2.53 0.74 -20.17
CA SER A 40 3.26 1.82 -20.79
C SER A 40 3.23 3.01 -19.85
N CYS A 41 4.41 3.58 -19.59
CA CYS A 41 4.57 4.93 -19.07
C CYS A 41 3.53 5.84 -19.73
N PRO A 42 2.74 6.64 -18.99
CA PRO A 42 1.73 7.49 -19.61
C PRO A 42 2.41 8.27 -20.73
N GLN A 43 1.93 8.07 -21.95
CA GLN A 43 2.37 8.85 -23.11
C GLN A 43 2.02 10.29 -22.80
N PHE A 44 3.01 11.03 -22.31
CA PHE A 44 2.98 12.47 -22.29
C PHE A 44 2.70 12.91 -23.72
N ALA A 45 1.57 13.59 -23.92
CA ALA A 45 1.36 14.36 -25.14
C ALA A 45 2.61 15.25 -25.35
N PRO A 46 3.23 15.24 -26.55
CA PRO A 46 4.52 15.88 -26.77
C PRO A 46 4.30 17.37 -27.01
N ILE A 47 4.01 18.13 -25.95
CA ILE A 47 4.02 19.60 -26.00
C ILE A 47 5.19 20.16 -25.18
N TRP A 48 5.80 19.37 -24.30
CA TRP A 48 6.93 19.82 -23.49
C TRP A 48 8.23 19.22 -24.01
N ARG A 49 8.94 19.99 -24.86
CA ARG A 49 10.39 19.80 -24.96
C ARG A 49 10.97 20.14 -23.58
N PRO A 50 11.78 19.27 -22.96
CA PRO A 50 12.38 19.60 -21.68
C PRO A 50 13.34 20.77 -21.89
N SER A 51 13.00 21.93 -21.35
CA SER A 51 14.00 22.96 -21.10
C SER A 51 14.95 22.43 -20.02
N PRO A 52 16.25 22.79 -20.05
CA PRO A 52 17.24 22.34 -19.06
C PRO A 52 16.76 22.54 -17.60
N ASN A 53 15.95 23.58 -17.35
CA ASN A 53 15.37 23.91 -16.04
C ASN A 53 14.40 22.84 -15.49
N ILE A 54 13.75 22.01 -16.31
CA ILE A 54 12.77 21.01 -15.82
C ILE A 54 13.48 19.79 -15.21
N VAL A 55 14.62 19.40 -15.77
CA VAL A 55 15.43 18.27 -15.28
C VAL A 55 16.04 18.61 -13.92
N GLU A 56 16.59 19.81 -13.77
CA GLU A 56 17.13 20.31 -12.51
C GLU A 56 16.04 20.39 -11.42
N LEU A 57 14.83 20.85 -11.76
CA LEU A 57 13.71 20.88 -10.81
C LEU A 57 13.31 19.47 -10.35
N GLY A 58 13.30 18.48 -11.24
CA GLY A 58 13.04 17.08 -10.88
C GLY A 58 14.11 16.49 -9.96
N GLN A 59 15.38 16.78 -10.22
CA GLN A 59 16.52 16.35 -9.40
C GLN A 59 16.50 17.00 -8.02
N PHE A 60 16.16 18.29 -7.94
CA PHE A 60 15.99 18.99 -6.67
C PHE A 60 14.93 18.32 -5.78
N PHE A 61 13.75 18.00 -6.33
CA PHE A 61 12.72 17.30 -5.55
C PHE A 61 13.09 15.86 -5.21
N ALA A 62 14.01 15.25 -5.97
CA ALA A 62 14.68 14.00 -5.61
C ALA A 62 15.78 14.16 -4.54
N GLN A 63 15.87 15.32 -3.87
CA GLN A 63 16.84 15.65 -2.82
C GLN A 63 18.29 15.79 -3.32
N ASP A 64 18.50 16.12 -4.59
CA ASP A 64 19.82 16.48 -5.11
C ASP A 64 20.22 17.89 -4.64
N ALA A 65 21.27 17.96 -3.82
CA ALA A 65 21.78 19.21 -3.26
C ALA A 65 22.31 20.16 -4.34
N ALA A 66 22.94 19.65 -5.41
CA ALA A 66 23.47 20.48 -6.49
C ALA A 66 22.34 21.16 -7.28
N ALA A 67 21.25 20.42 -7.49
CA ALA A 67 20.05 20.95 -8.14
C ALA A 67 19.33 22.02 -7.28
N GLY A 68 19.39 21.90 -5.95
CA GLY A 68 18.85 22.92 -5.04
C GLY A 68 19.61 24.25 -5.08
N THR A 69 20.93 24.19 -5.18
CA THR A 69 21.77 25.37 -5.38
C THR A 69 21.49 26.02 -6.74
N ALA A 70 21.49 25.22 -7.82
CA ALA A 70 21.19 25.70 -9.18
C ALA A 70 19.80 26.37 -9.28
N MET A 71 18.79 25.82 -8.59
CA MET A 71 17.45 26.39 -8.55
C MET A 71 17.41 27.76 -7.85
N THR A 72 18.16 27.90 -6.76
CA THR A 72 18.24 29.14 -5.98
C THR A 72 18.98 30.22 -6.77
N ASP A 73 20.08 29.86 -7.41
CA ASP A 73 20.89 30.75 -8.25
C ASP A 73 20.09 31.24 -9.47
N THR A 74 19.33 30.33 -10.11
CA THR A 74 18.43 30.66 -11.22
C THR A 74 17.36 31.68 -10.78
N LEU A 75 16.72 31.46 -9.62
CA LEU A 75 15.72 32.40 -9.10
C LEU A 75 16.31 33.77 -8.76
N ALA A 76 17.56 33.81 -8.28
CA ALA A 76 18.28 35.04 -7.98
C ALA A 76 18.63 35.83 -9.26
N ALA A 77 19.07 35.13 -10.31
CA ALA A 77 19.49 35.71 -11.59
C ALA A 77 18.33 36.16 -12.49
N LEU A 78 17.10 35.65 -12.27
CA LEU A 78 15.95 35.98 -13.10
C LEU A 78 15.49 37.45 -12.93
N PRO A 79 15.08 38.13 -14.03
CA PRO A 79 14.42 39.44 -13.94
C PRO A 79 13.13 39.38 -13.11
N PRO A 80 12.77 40.46 -12.38
CA PRO A 80 11.56 40.47 -11.52
C PRO A 80 10.28 40.04 -12.22
N SER A 81 10.12 40.39 -13.50
CA SER A 81 8.95 40.03 -14.32
C SER A 81 8.82 38.52 -14.58
N GLN A 82 9.92 37.77 -14.52
CA GLN A 82 9.96 36.33 -14.79
C GLN A 82 9.98 35.46 -13.53
N LYS A 83 10.30 36.04 -12.36
CA LYS A 83 10.35 35.32 -11.08
C LYS A 83 9.02 34.64 -10.76
N ALA A 84 7.89 35.32 -10.95
CA ALA A 84 6.57 34.77 -10.70
C ALA A 84 6.25 33.55 -11.58
N THR A 85 6.64 33.59 -12.86
CA THR A 85 6.47 32.47 -13.80
C THR A 85 7.34 31.27 -13.40
N TYR A 86 8.59 31.53 -13.03
CA TYR A 86 9.51 30.47 -12.58
C TYR A 86 9.04 29.82 -11.26
N THR A 87 8.54 30.58 -10.29
CA THR A 87 7.96 30.03 -9.05
C THR A 87 6.72 29.18 -9.33
N LYS A 88 5.86 29.57 -10.29
CA LYS A 88 4.74 28.73 -10.73
C LYS A 88 5.22 27.41 -11.36
N LEU A 89 6.29 27.45 -12.16
CA LEU A 89 6.90 26.25 -12.72
C LEU A 89 7.45 25.33 -11.63
N GLN A 90 8.18 25.87 -10.64
CA GLN A 90 8.65 25.11 -9.48
C GLN A 90 7.51 24.40 -8.76
N ALA A 91 6.42 25.12 -8.46
CA ALA A 91 5.26 24.56 -7.79
C ALA A 91 4.59 23.45 -8.62
N SER A 92 4.49 23.64 -9.95
CA SER A 92 3.94 22.63 -10.87
C SER A 92 4.79 21.35 -10.89
N VAL A 93 6.12 21.49 -11.03
CA VAL A 93 7.03 20.34 -11.03
C VAL A 93 7.03 19.64 -9.67
N ARG A 94 6.97 20.39 -8.57
CA ARG A 94 6.84 19.82 -7.21
C ARG A 94 5.60 18.96 -7.07
N SER A 95 4.45 19.49 -7.52
CA SER A 95 3.17 18.79 -7.46
C SER A 95 3.21 17.50 -8.30
N ALA A 96 3.73 17.58 -9.52
CA ALA A 96 3.91 16.42 -10.39
C ALA A 96 4.82 15.36 -9.77
N TYR A 97 5.94 15.76 -9.16
CA TYR A 97 6.87 14.86 -8.49
C TYR A 97 6.24 14.13 -7.30
N HIS A 98 5.53 14.85 -6.43
CA HIS A 98 4.85 14.24 -5.29
C HIS A 98 3.75 13.28 -5.76
N THR A 99 2.99 13.65 -6.79
CA THR A 99 1.95 12.79 -7.39
C THR A 99 2.56 11.50 -7.94
N TRP A 100 3.63 11.61 -8.73
CA TRP A 100 4.36 10.45 -9.26
C TRP A 100 4.92 9.56 -8.16
N THR A 101 5.50 10.16 -7.11
CA THR A 101 6.06 9.41 -5.97
C THR A 101 4.99 8.64 -5.21
N SER A 102 3.83 9.26 -4.95
CA SER A 102 2.69 8.59 -4.31
C SER A 102 2.14 7.45 -5.16
N LEU A 103 1.97 7.67 -6.48
CA LEU A 103 1.53 6.64 -7.41
C LEU A 103 2.51 5.46 -7.47
N ARG A 104 3.81 5.74 -7.50
CA ARG A 104 4.84 4.69 -7.49
C ARG A 104 4.78 3.85 -6.21
N ARG A 105 4.68 4.49 -5.04
CA ARG A 105 4.54 3.79 -3.75
C ARG A 105 3.28 2.92 -3.71
N LEU A 106 2.17 3.42 -4.23
CA LEU A 106 0.92 2.66 -4.33
C LEU A 106 1.06 1.45 -5.26
N GLN A 107 1.71 1.60 -6.41
CA GLN A 107 1.97 0.49 -7.33
C GLN A 107 2.92 -0.55 -6.72
N GLU A 108 3.99 -0.11 -6.05
CA GLU A 108 4.89 -1.00 -5.30
C GLU A 108 4.12 -1.80 -4.23
N PHE A 109 3.27 -1.12 -3.45
CA PHE A 109 2.40 -1.74 -2.44
C PHE A 109 1.47 -2.79 -3.07
N ARG A 110 0.73 -2.44 -4.12
CA ARG A 110 -0.22 -3.35 -4.78
C ARG A 110 0.49 -4.54 -5.43
N ALA A 111 1.66 -4.33 -6.02
CA ALA A 111 2.46 -5.40 -6.60
C ALA A 111 2.95 -6.37 -5.51
N PHE A 112 3.44 -5.86 -4.39
CA PHE A 112 3.87 -6.69 -3.26
C PHE A 112 2.68 -7.44 -2.63
N LEU A 113 1.57 -6.74 -2.39
CA LEU A 113 0.36 -7.34 -1.89
C LEU A 113 -0.14 -8.45 -2.83
N ALA A 114 -0.08 -8.27 -4.14
CA ALA A 114 -0.50 -9.28 -5.12
C ALA A 114 0.43 -10.50 -5.15
N SER A 115 1.75 -10.30 -5.03
CA SER A 115 2.73 -11.39 -5.06
C SER A 115 2.79 -12.20 -3.76
N THR A 116 2.47 -11.58 -2.61
CA THR A 116 2.42 -12.29 -1.33
C THR A 116 1.29 -13.31 -1.32
N THR A 117 1.65 -14.59 -1.27
CA THR A 117 0.70 -15.71 -1.20
C THR A 117 0.45 -16.09 0.27
N PRO A 118 -0.80 -16.40 0.68
CA PRO A 118 -1.08 -16.89 2.02
C PRO A 118 -0.25 -18.12 2.40
N GLY A 119 0.38 -18.10 3.56
CA GLY A 119 1.25 -19.16 4.08
C GLY A 119 2.67 -19.18 3.48
N ALA A 120 2.97 -18.34 2.50
CA ALA A 120 4.29 -18.31 1.85
C ALA A 120 5.41 -17.78 2.75
N SER A 121 5.07 -17.03 3.81
CA SER A 121 6.07 -16.52 4.76
C SER A 121 6.45 -17.55 5.84
N LEU A 122 5.76 -18.70 5.89
CA LEU A 122 6.11 -19.82 6.75
C LEU A 122 7.21 -20.69 6.14
N THR A 123 8.04 -21.29 7.00
CA THR A 123 9.00 -22.32 6.58
C THR A 123 8.28 -23.51 5.92
N PRO A 124 8.92 -24.24 4.98
CA PRO A 124 8.26 -25.36 4.30
C PRO A 124 7.63 -26.40 5.25
N PRO A 125 8.28 -26.81 6.37
CA PRO A 125 7.67 -27.74 7.33
C PRO A 125 6.48 -27.14 8.10
N ALA A 126 6.51 -25.84 8.43
CA ALA A 126 5.37 -25.16 9.05
C ALA A 126 4.22 -24.94 8.05
N ARG A 127 4.53 -24.83 6.75
CA ARG A 127 3.56 -24.65 5.69
C ARG A 127 2.81 -25.95 5.35
N SER A 128 3.48 -27.11 5.45
CA SER A 128 2.86 -28.40 5.13
C SER A 128 1.72 -28.77 6.08
N ASP A 129 1.86 -28.42 7.37
CA ASP A 129 0.77 -28.49 8.34
C ASP A 129 0.63 -27.15 9.07
N PRO A 130 -0.27 -26.27 8.58
CA PRO A 130 -0.46 -24.96 9.18
C PRO A 130 -1.10 -25.00 10.57
N HIS A 131 -1.67 -26.12 11.00
CA HIS A 131 -2.25 -26.29 12.33
C HIS A 131 -1.24 -26.85 13.34
N SER A 132 -0.08 -27.33 12.86
CA SER A 132 0.97 -27.89 13.70
C SER A 132 1.43 -26.91 14.79
N PRO A 133 1.89 -27.43 15.94
CA PRO A 133 2.52 -26.61 16.98
C PRO A 133 3.70 -25.79 16.44
N LEU A 134 4.44 -26.34 15.47
CA LEU A 134 5.54 -25.65 14.79
C LEU A 134 5.04 -24.41 14.05
N ALA A 135 4.00 -24.54 13.22
CA ALA A 135 3.43 -23.41 12.48
C ALA A 135 2.85 -22.35 13.41
N ARG A 136 2.18 -22.77 14.50
CA ARG A 136 1.66 -21.86 15.53
C ARG A 136 2.80 -21.08 16.21
N LYS A 137 3.88 -21.76 16.59
CA LYS A 137 5.07 -21.14 17.19
C LYS A 137 5.71 -20.13 16.24
N GLU A 138 5.91 -20.51 14.98
CA GLU A 138 6.53 -19.63 13.98
C GLU A 138 5.69 -18.38 13.72
N ARG A 139 4.36 -18.51 13.61
CA ARG A 139 3.45 -17.36 13.48
C ARG A 139 3.56 -16.42 14.69
N LEU A 140 3.57 -16.98 15.90
CA LEU A 140 3.70 -16.19 17.11
C LEU A 140 5.03 -15.43 17.15
N GLU A 141 6.16 -16.10 16.88
CA GLU A 141 7.48 -15.47 16.88
C GLU A 141 7.62 -14.36 15.85
N ARG A 142 7.03 -14.52 14.65
CA ARG A 142 7.01 -13.49 13.62
C ARG A 142 6.14 -12.31 14.04
N PHE A 143 4.94 -12.58 14.54
CA PHE A 143 4.02 -11.55 15.00
C PHE A 143 4.59 -10.74 16.18
N THR A 144 5.22 -11.42 17.14
CA THR A 144 5.91 -10.75 18.26
C THR A 144 7.06 -9.87 17.76
N ARG A 145 7.85 -10.33 16.79
CA ARG A 145 8.90 -9.50 16.17
C ARG A 145 8.33 -8.28 15.47
N PHE A 146 7.22 -8.43 14.75
CA PHE A 146 6.53 -7.33 14.08
C PHE A 146 6.03 -6.27 15.07
N ILE A 147 5.35 -6.69 16.15
CA ILE A 147 4.91 -5.77 17.22
C ILE A 147 6.12 -5.07 17.85
N ASN A 148 7.17 -5.81 18.18
CA ASN A 148 8.35 -5.23 18.81
C ASN A 148 9.12 -4.28 17.89
N ALA A 149 9.05 -4.45 16.57
CA ALA A 149 9.70 -3.55 15.63
C ALA A 149 8.91 -2.26 15.41
N PHE A 150 7.58 -2.34 15.34
CA PHE A 150 6.75 -1.24 14.83
C PHE A 150 5.72 -0.70 15.82
N CYS A 151 5.47 -1.33 16.96
CA CYS A 151 4.58 -0.82 18.01
C CYS A 151 5.40 -0.20 19.16
N GLN A 152 6.42 0.58 18.82
CA GLN A 152 7.29 1.24 19.79
C GLN A 152 6.84 2.67 20.06
N PRO A 153 7.13 3.25 21.25
CA PRO A 153 6.86 4.66 21.53
C PRO A 153 7.52 5.62 20.52
N GLY A 154 8.66 5.21 19.94
CA GLY A 154 9.38 5.98 18.93
C GLY A 154 8.76 5.96 17.53
N THR A 155 7.72 5.16 17.30
CA THR A 155 7.03 5.03 16.00
C THR A 155 5.53 5.33 16.15
N PRO A 156 5.13 6.57 16.47
CA PRO A 156 3.71 6.89 16.75
C PRO A 156 2.80 6.73 15.53
N GLY A 157 3.33 6.84 14.31
CA GLY A 157 2.53 6.75 13.07
C GLY A 157 1.82 5.40 12.87
N THR A 158 2.33 4.32 13.47
CA THR A 158 1.75 2.97 13.39
C THR A 158 0.77 2.65 14.51
N HIS A 159 0.67 3.50 15.55
CA HIS A 159 -0.16 3.23 16.72
C HIS A 159 -1.64 3.03 16.37
N PRO A 160 -2.28 3.86 15.51
CA PRO A 160 -3.68 3.64 15.15
C PRO A 160 -3.93 2.28 14.50
N PHE A 161 -2.98 1.79 13.70
CA PHE A 161 -3.05 0.45 13.11
C PHE A 161 -3.00 -0.64 14.20
N PHE A 162 -2.08 -0.53 15.15
CA PHE A 162 -1.94 -1.52 16.23
C PHE A 162 -3.10 -1.49 17.23
N GLU A 163 -3.67 -0.33 17.51
CA GLU A 163 -4.88 -0.20 18.32
C GLU A 163 -6.08 -0.89 17.66
N GLY A 164 -6.29 -0.66 16.36
CA GLY A 164 -7.32 -1.34 15.57
C GLY A 164 -7.10 -2.85 15.53
N LEU A 165 -5.86 -3.29 15.29
CA LEU A 165 -5.48 -4.69 15.27
C LEU A 165 -5.71 -5.36 16.64
N TYR A 166 -5.35 -4.70 17.74
CA TYR A 166 -5.61 -5.19 19.10
C TYR A 166 -7.10 -5.35 19.35
N GLY A 167 -7.91 -4.34 19.02
CA GLY A 167 -9.36 -4.40 19.17
C GLY A 167 -9.97 -5.58 18.41
N LEU A 168 -9.54 -5.79 17.17
CA LEU A 168 -9.99 -6.90 16.34
C LEU A 168 -9.58 -8.27 16.91
N LEU A 169 -8.32 -8.44 17.31
CA LEU A 169 -7.85 -9.70 17.91
C LEU A 169 -8.54 -9.97 19.25
N ARG A 170 -8.83 -8.92 20.02
CA ARG A 170 -9.57 -9.00 21.27
C ARG A 170 -11.00 -9.46 21.02
N LEU A 171 -11.70 -8.86 20.05
CA LEU A 171 -13.05 -9.30 19.69
C LEU A 171 -13.06 -10.73 19.16
N GLN A 172 -12.08 -11.13 18.35
CA GLN A 172 -11.99 -12.49 17.80
C GLN A 172 -11.69 -13.55 18.87
N SER A 173 -11.01 -13.18 19.96
CA SER A 173 -10.66 -14.09 21.06
C SER A 173 -11.72 -14.18 22.16
N LEU A 174 -12.64 -13.23 22.23
CA LEU A 174 -13.73 -13.22 23.21
C LEU A 174 -14.88 -14.14 22.76
N GLY A 175 -15.48 -14.83 23.74
CA GLY A 175 -16.70 -15.61 23.51
C GLY A 175 -17.91 -14.71 23.25
N GLU A 176 -18.92 -15.25 22.56
CA GLU A 176 -20.15 -14.53 22.20
C GLU A 176 -20.87 -13.94 23.42
N ASN A 177 -20.89 -14.69 24.54
CA ASN A 177 -21.49 -14.24 25.81
C ASN A 177 -20.83 -12.99 26.41
N LEU A 178 -19.64 -12.61 25.94
CA LEU A 178 -18.89 -11.43 26.37
C LEU A 178 -18.84 -10.35 25.28
N GLY A 179 -19.67 -10.47 24.24
CA GLY A 179 -19.71 -9.55 23.10
C GLY A 179 -18.57 -9.76 22.08
N GLY A 180 -17.91 -10.92 22.10
CA GLY A 180 -16.90 -11.30 21.12
C GLY A 180 -17.49 -11.97 19.87
N ALA A 181 -16.63 -12.28 18.91
CA ALA A 181 -17.03 -12.88 17.64
C ALA A 181 -17.50 -14.35 17.79
N GLY A 182 -17.19 -15.01 18.91
CA GLY A 182 -17.61 -16.39 19.16
C GLY A 182 -17.11 -17.35 18.10
N SER A 183 -18.04 -18.02 17.40
CA SER A 183 -17.73 -18.92 16.28
C SER A 183 -17.58 -18.20 14.93
N VAL A 184 -17.92 -16.92 14.88
CA VAL A 184 -17.88 -16.10 13.67
C VAL A 184 -16.48 -15.53 13.47
N ARG A 185 -16.11 -15.37 12.21
CA ARG A 185 -14.85 -14.75 11.79
C ARG A 185 -15.07 -13.28 11.49
N ILE A 186 -14.24 -12.42 12.09
CA ILE A 186 -14.24 -11.00 11.75
C ILE A 186 -13.56 -10.83 10.39
N GLU A 187 -14.29 -10.23 9.46
CA GLU A 187 -13.72 -9.66 8.24
C GLU A 187 -13.31 -8.23 8.54
N TRP A 188 -12.06 -7.90 8.22
CA TRP A 188 -11.55 -6.55 8.38
C TRP A 188 -10.99 -6.02 7.08
N GLU A 189 -11.38 -4.79 6.81
CA GLU A 189 -10.97 -4.02 5.66
C GLU A 189 -10.08 -2.88 6.12
N VAL A 190 -8.88 -2.80 5.52
CA VAL A 190 -7.90 -1.77 5.84
C VAL A 190 -7.58 -1.02 4.56
N ASP A 191 -7.63 0.30 4.66
CA ASP A 191 -7.30 1.21 3.57
C ASP A 191 -5.79 1.15 3.26
N ASP A 192 -5.43 1.31 1.98
CA ASP A 192 -4.02 1.28 1.56
C ASP A 192 -3.22 2.46 2.15
N SER A 193 -3.87 3.60 2.40
CA SER A 193 -3.28 4.77 3.07
C SER A 193 -2.71 4.43 4.45
N VAL A 194 -3.35 3.56 5.22
CA VAL A 194 -2.86 3.14 6.55
C VAL A 194 -1.47 2.52 6.44
N PHE A 195 -1.20 1.72 5.42
CA PHE A 195 0.13 1.13 5.25
C PHE A 195 1.12 2.15 4.68
N LEU A 196 0.67 2.94 3.70
CA LEU A 196 1.52 3.89 2.98
C LEU A 196 1.99 5.08 3.84
N GLU A 197 1.24 5.43 4.89
CA GLU A 197 1.49 6.63 5.71
C GLU A 197 1.98 6.33 7.14
N SER A 198 1.65 5.17 7.70
CA SER A 198 1.89 4.91 9.14
C SER A 198 3.33 4.60 9.54
N GLY A 199 4.10 3.88 8.72
CA GLY A 199 5.39 3.34 9.17
C GLY A 199 6.47 3.18 8.11
N GLY A 200 6.25 3.77 6.92
CA GLY A 200 7.20 3.65 5.81
C GLY A 200 7.18 2.27 5.13
N LYS A 201 8.18 2.06 4.27
CA LYS A 201 8.25 0.90 3.38
C LYS A 201 8.49 -0.40 4.13
N GLU A 202 9.33 -0.35 5.16
CA GLU A 202 9.70 -1.48 6.01
C GLU A 202 8.45 -1.99 6.76
N PHE A 203 7.69 -1.08 7.39
CA PHE A 203 6.42 -1.41 8.03
C PHE A 203 5.43 -2.02 7.05
N THR A 204 5.25 -1.40 5.88
CA THR A 204 4.32 -1.87 4.85
C THR A 204 4.60 -3.31 4.44
N THR A 205 5.88 -3.61 4.20
CA THR A 205 6.34 -4.94 3.75
C THR A 205 6.12 -5.98 4.85
N GLU A 206 6.57 -5.67 6.06
CA GLU A 206 6.42 -6.55 7.23
C GLU A 206 4.94 -6.77 7.60
N ALA A 207 4.11 -5.73 7.48
CA ALA A 207 2.68 -5.84 7.77
C ALA A 207 1.98 -6.76 6.74
N ILE A 208 2.30 -6.65 5.44
CA ILE A 208 1.75 -7.56 4.44
C ILE A 208 2.19 -9.00 4.71
N ASP A 209 3.47 -9.23 5.04
CA ASP A 209 3.97 -10.57 5.34
C ASP A 209 3.35 -11.16 6.61
N ASN A 210 3.15 -10.36 7.66
CA ASN A 210 2.55 -10.82 8.92
C ASN A 210 1.02 -10.90 8.91
N LEU A 211 0.33 -10.16 8.04
CA LEU A 211 -1.13 -10.22 7.94
C LEU A 211 -1.59 -11.19 6.87
N LYS A 212 -0.95 -11.17 5.69
CA LYS A 212 -1.30 -12.02 4.55
C LYS A 212 -0.38 -13.23 4.44
N GLY A 213 0.93 -13.01 4.50
CA GLY A 213 1.94 -14.04 4.20
C GLY A 213 1.99 -15.20 5.19
N VAL A 214 1.65 -14.98 6.46
CA VAL A 214 1.53 -16.06 7.47
C VAL A 214 0.11 -16.60 7.61
N SER A 215 -0.89 -15.91 7.05
CA SER A 215 -2.29 -16.35 7.08
C SER A 215 -2.47 -17.60 6.22
N VAL A 216 -3.24 -18.55 6.74
CA VAL A 216 -3.55 -19.79 6.03
C VAL A 216 -4.86 -19.59 5.27
N ARG A 217 -4.85 -19.84 3.96
CA ARG A 217 -6.09 -19.90 3.18
C ARG A 217 -6.84 -21.16 3.60
N MET A 218 -7.88 -20.99 4.40
CA MET A 218 -8.85 -22.07 4.60
C MET A 218 -9.54 -22.34 3.26
N PRO A 219 -9.75 -23.60 2.85
CA PRO A 219 -10.65 -23.88 1.76
C PRO A 219 -12.01 -23.24 2.09
N ALA A 220 -12.61 -22.58 1.11
CA ALA A 220 -13.96 -22.07 1.28
C ALA A 220 -14.82 -23.27 1.68
N ALA A 221 -15.59 -23.15 2.77
CA ALA A 221 -16.59 -24.15 3.10
C ALA A 221 -17.47 -24.27 1.85
N GLU A 222 -17.37 -25.41 1.16
CA GLU A 222 -18.35 -25.79 0.15
C GLU A 222 -19.69 -25.70 0.86
N LYS A 223 -20.57 -24.84 0.36
CA LYS A 223 -21.96 -24.82 0.81
C LYS A 223 -22.51 -26.20 0.45
N SER A 224 -22.50 -27.12 1.39
CA SER A 224 -23.28 -28.35 1.32
C SER A 224 -24.74 -27.92 1.22
N VAL A 225 -25.27 -28.05 0.00
CA VAL A 225 -26.68 -27.88 -0.36
C VAL A 225 -27.50 -28.98 0.30
#